data_AF-A0A3C2BAL5-F1
#
_entry.id   AF-A0A3C2BAL5-F1
#
_cell.length_a   1.000
_cell.length_b   1.000
_cell.length_c   1.000
_cell.angle_alpha   90.00
_cell.angle_beta   90.00
_cell.angle_gamma   90.00
#
_symmetry.space_group_name_H-M   'P 1'
#
loop_
_entity.id
_entity.type
_entity.pdbx_description
1 polymer ?
#
loop_
_entity_poly.entity_id
_entity_poly.type
_entity_poly.pdbx_seq_one_letter_code
_entity_poly.pdbx_strand_id
1 'polypeptide(L)'
;IRMGIGDVTLPIAPVAVEAMKKGAEEMGVKETFKGYEDSGAGYDFLKNAVSGYYKSFGVDILPEEIRINDGAKSDCGNIVDIFGNDNIVLVTDPAYPVYVDSNRMNGREIIFADSNEENGFLAMPDENVHADLIYLCSPNNPTGAVYTKEQLKVWIDYAKKNNAVIIFDSA
;
A
#
# COMPACT_ATOMS: atom_id res chain seq x y z
N ILE A 1 6.21 12.48 27.08
CA ILE A 1 5.17 11.95 26.16
C ILE A 1 5.84 11.76 24.79
N ARG A 2 5.66 10.62 24.12
CA ARG A 2 6.22 10.34 22.78
C ARG A 2 5.07 10.33 21.77
N MET A 3 5.05 11.27 20.83
CA MET A 3 4.00 11.44 19.80
C MET A 3 4.61 11.72 18.40
N GLY A 4 5.80 11.17 18.15
CA GLY A 4 6.50 11.34 16.87
C GLY A 4 6.20 10.19 15.90
N ILE A 5 6.62 8.97 16.26
CA ILE A 5 6.38 7.76 15.46
C ILE A 5 4.95 7.27 15.71
N GLY A 6 4.22 6.93 14.66
CA GLY A 6 2.91 6.27 14.71
C GLY A 6 3.02 4.79 15.12
N ASP A 7 3.59 4.52 16.29
CA ASP A 7 3.74 3.18 16.84
C ASP A 7 2.52 2.81 17.69
N VAL A 8 2.05 1.57 17.55
CA VAL A 8 0.91 1.07 18.33
C VAL A 8 1.35 0.79 19.76
N THR A 9 0.49 1.12 20.73
CA THR A 9 0.80 0.93 22.17
C THR A 9 -0.08 -0.11 22.85
N LEU A 10 -1.08 -0.62 22.13
CA LEU A 10 -1.95 -1.69 22.61
C LEU A 10 -1.33 -3.06 22.30
N PRO A 11 -1.55 -4.07 23.15
CA PRO A 11 -1.06 -5.42 22.89
C PRO A 11 -1.73 -6.01 21.64
N ILE A 12 -1.03 -6.95 21.00
CA ILE A 12 -1.57 -7.74 19.90
C ILE A 12 -2.84 -8.46 20.37
N ALA A 13 -3.87 -8.49 19.52
CA ALA A 13 -5.13 -9.17 19.82
C ALA A 13 -4.89 -10.64 20.21
N PRO A 14 -5.52 -11.16 21.29
CA PRO A 14 -5.27 -12.52 21.76
C PRO A 14 -5.44 -13.61 20.69
N VAL A 15 -6.41 -13.45 19.79
CA VAL A 15 -6.64 -14.40 18.68
C VAL A 15 -5.43 -14.50 17.74
N ALA A 16 -4.74 -13.38 17.46
CA ALA A 16 -3.54 -13.38 16.64
C ALA A 16 -2.35 -13.98 17.40
N VAL A 17 -2.23 -13.71 18.71
CA VAL A 17 -1.21 -14.34 19.57
C VAL A 17 -1.35 -15.87 19.57
N GLU A 18 -2.56 -16.39 19.76
CA GLU A 18 -2.81 -17.84 19.74
C GLU A 18 -2.57 -18.44 18.35
N ALA A 19 -2.94 -17.75 17.26
CA ALA A 19 -2.66 -18.20 15.91
C ALA A 19 -1.15 -18.28 15.62
N MET A 20 -0.37 -17.28 16.06
CA MET A 20 1.09 -17.30 15.92
C MET A 20 1.73 -18.44 16.72
N LYS A 21 1.29 -18.69 17.95
CA LYS A 21 1.75 -19.83 18.76
C LYS A 21 1.50 -21.15 18.05
N LYS A 22 0.27 -21.37 17.58
CA LYS A 22 -0.09 -22.57 16.82
C LYS A 22 0.76 -22.72 15.55
N GLY A 23 0.96 -21.63 14.81
CA GLY A 23 1.83 -21.62 13.64
C GLY A 23 3.26 -22.05 13.97
N ALA A 24 3.83 -21.56 15.08
CA ALA A 24 5.15 -21.97 15.54
C ALA A 24 5.20 -23.45 15.96
N GLU A 25 4.17 -23.96 16.65
CA GLU A 25 4.06 -25.36 17.04
C GLU A 25 4.00 -26.29 15.82
N GLU A 26 3.24 -25.93 14.78
CA GLU A 26 3.16 -26.69 13.52
C GLU A 26 4.51 -26.82 12.82
N MET A 27 5.40 -25.83 12.97
CA MET A 27 6.76 -25.88 12.40
C MET A 27 7.69 -26.84 13.16
N GLY A 28 7.33 -27.27 14.37
CA GLY A 28 8.09 -28.24 15.15
C GLY A 28 7.80 -29.70 14.81
N VAL A 29 6.80 -29.97 13.97
CA VAL A 29 6.32 -31.32 13.64
C VAL A 29 6.52 -31.59 12.15
N LYS A 30 7.19 -32.68 11.81
CA LYS A 30 7.61 -33.00 10.43
C LYS A 30 6.44 -33.02 9.44
N GLU A 31 5.29 -33.52 9.89
CA GLU A 31 4.07 -33.69 9.08
C GLU A 31 3.36 -32.37 8.77
N THR A 32 3.55 -31.34 9.61
CA THR A 32 2.90 -30.02 9.47
C THR A 32 3.86 -28.90 9.14
N PHE A 33 5.17 -29.19 9.11
CA PHE A 33 6.23 -28.27 8.76
C PHE A 33 6.02 -27.68 7.36
N LYS A 34 6.22 -26.38 7.24
CA LYS A 34 6.13 -25.64 5.98
C LYS A 34 7.48 -24.98 5.71
N GLY A 35 8.13 -25.36 4.62
CA GLY A 35 9.45 -24.86 4.25
C GLY A 35 9.39 -23.52 3.53
N TYR A 36 10.20 -23.38 2.47
CA TYR A 36 10.00 -22.29 1.53
C TYR A 36 8.65 -22.42 0.84
N GLU A 37 8.02 -21.28 0.58
CA GLU A 37 6.83 -21.20 -0.26
C GLU A 37 7.31 -21.02 -1.71
N ASP A 38 6.91 -21.94 -2.60
CA ASP A 38 7.54 -22.10 -3.92
C ASP A 38 7.20 -20.95 -4.91
N SER A 39 6.07 -20.27 -4.74
CA SER A 39 5.66 -19.20 -5.66
C SER A 39 6.35 -17.86 -5.38
N GLY A 40 6.86 -17.66 -4.15
CA GLY A 40 7.35 -16.37 -3.69
C GLY A 40 6.26 -15.30 -3.52
N ALA A 41 4.98 -15.68 -3.65
CA ALA A 41 3.83 -14.79 -3.51
C ALA A 41 3.09 -15.00 -2.17
N GLY A 42 3.43 -16.05 -1.42
CA GLY A 42 2.78 -16.42 -0.17
C GLY A 42 1.83 -17.60 -0.31
N TYR A 43 1.59 -18.27 0.82
CA TYR A 43 0.81 -19.50 0.87
C TYR A 43 -0.65 -19.28 0.46
N ASP A 44 -1.21 -20.22 -0.31
CA ASP A 44 -2.58 -20.13 -0.84
C ASP A 44 -3.64 -19.95 0.24
N PHE A 45 -3.50 -20.59 1.41
CA PHE A 45 -4.47 -20.43 2.50
C PHE A 45 -4.55 -18.98 2.97
N LEU A 46 -3.43 -18.25 2.97
CA LEU A 46 -3.38 -16.85 3.39
C LEU A 46 -3.90 -15.93 2.28
N LYS A 47 -3.50 -16.15 1.03
CA LYS A 47 -4.03 -15.39 -0.12
C LYS A 47 -5.55 -15.54 -0.23
N ASN A 48 -6.09 -16.75 -0.05
CA ASN A 48 -7.53 -17.00 -0.01
C ASN A 48 -8.22 -16.27 1.15
N ALA A 49 -7.59 -16.18 2.32
CA ALA A 49 -8.14 -15.44 3.46
C ALA A 49 -8.21 -13.92 3.17
N VAL A 50 -7.17 -13.36 2.54
CA VAL A 50 -7.15 -11.95 2.11
C VAL A 50 -8.21 -11.70 1.03
N SER A 51 -8.30 -12.56 0.01
CA SER A 51 -9.35 -12.49 -1.01
C SER A 51 -10.75 -12.52 -0.38
N GLY A 52 -10.99 -13.44 0.57
CA GLY A 52 -12.25 -13.53 1.31
C GLY A 52 -12.55 -12.28 2.14
N TYR A 53 -11.54 -11.66 2.74
CA TYR A 53 -11.69 -10.38 3.45
C TYR A 53 -12.16 -9.27 2.51
N TYR A 54 -11.51 -9.07 1.37
CA TYR A 54 -11.94 -8.07 0.38
C TYR A 54 -13.30 -8.37 -0.24
N LYS A 55 -13.61 -9.64 -0.46
CA LYS A 55 -14.94 -10.08 -0.92
C LYS A 55 -16.05 -9.73 0.07
N SER A 56 -15.76 -9.67 1.38
CA SER A 56 -16.73 -9.21 2.38
C SER A 56 -17.12 -7.74 2.23
N PHE A 57 -16.31 -6.94 1.54
CA PHE A 57 -16.61 -5.57 1.12
C PHE A 57 -17.20 -5.47 -0.29
N GLY A 58 -17.48 -6.61 -0.94
CA GLY A 58 -17.97 -6.67 -2.32
C GLY A 58 -16.90 -6.45 -3.38
N VAL A 59 -15.62 -6.63 -3.03
CA VAL A 59 -14.48 -6.53 -3.96
C VAL A 59 -13.98 -7.95 -4.28
N ASP A 60 -14.17 -8.38 -5.52
CA ASP A 60 -13.65 -9.67 -5.99
C ASP A 60 -12.18 -9.50 -6.44
N ILE A 61 -11.24 -9.97 -5.61
CA ILE A 61 -9.81 -10.05 -5.91
C ILE A 61 -9.42 -11.53 -5.98
N LEU A 62 -8.78 -11.95 -7.07
CA LEU A 62 -8.37 -13.33 -7.23
C LEU A 62 -7.10 -13.63 -6.40
N PRO A 63 -6.95 -14.82 -5.81
CA PRO A 63 -5.76 -15.17 -5.03
C PRO A 63 -4.42 -14.97 -5.79
N GLU A 64 -4.40 -15.11 -7.11
CA GLU A 64 -3.26 -14.86 -7.99
C GLU A 64 -2.87 -13.38 -8.13
N GLU A 65 -3.78 -12.47 -7.81
CA GLU A 65 -3.55 -11.02 -7.77
C GLU A 65 -2.96 -10.57 -6.42
N ILE A 66 -2.88 -11.48 -5.45
CA ILE A 66 -2.44 -11.19 -4.09
C ILE A 66 -1.00 -11.67 -3.90
N ARG A 67 -0.15 -10.77 -3.39
CA ARG A 67 1.18 -11.08 -2.87
C ARG A 67 1.24 -10.75 -1.38
N ILE A 68 1.81 -11.66 -0.60
CA ILE A 68 2.05 -11.49 0.83
C ILE A 68 3.50 -11.08 1.04
N ASN A 69 3.70 -9.92 1.65
CA ASN A 69 5.03 -9.36 1.92
C ASN A 69 5.22 -9.08 3.42
N ASP A 70 6.42 -8.63 3.78
CA ASP A 70 6.83 -8.35 5.16
C ASP A 70 6.34 -7.00 5.71
N GLY A 71 5.67 -6.21 4.88
CA GLY A 71 4.96 -4.99 5.29
C GLY A 71 4.78 -3.98 4.17
N ALA A 72 3.79 -3.10 4.30
CA ALA A 72 3.45 -2.09 3.30
C ALA A 72 4.62 -1.14 2.97
N LYS A 73 5.50 -0.85 3.93
CA LYS A 73 6.70 -0.02 3.71
C LYS A 73 7.62 -0.59 2.62
N SER A 74 7.92 -1.88 2.69
CA SER A 74 8.76 -2.57 1.71
C SER A 74 8.10 -2.52 0.34
N ASP A 75 6.81 -2.81 0.28
CA ASP A 75 6.03 -2.82 -0.97
C ASP A 75 5.95 -1.44 -1.60
N CYS A 76 5.64 -0.40 -0.84
CA CYS A 76 5.60 0.98 -1.34
C CYS A 76 6.94 1.41 -1.94
N GLY A 77 8.06 0.94 -1.39
CA GLY A 77 9.39 1.24 -1.89
C GLY A 77 9.82 0.40 -3.09
N ASN A 78 9.39 -0.86 -3.17
CA ASN A 78 9.88 -1.84 -4.15
C ASN A 78 8.95 -1.99 -5.37
N ILE A 79 7.64 -1.75 -5.22
CA ILE A 79 6.66 -2.00 -6.29
C ILE A 79 6.96 -1.19 -7.56
N VAL A 80 7.58 -0.02 -7.40
CA VAL A 80 7.97 0.87 -8.50
C VAL A 80 9.06 0.27 -9.41
N ASP A 81 9.84 -0.70 -8.92
CA ASP A 81 10.95 -1.29 -9.68
C ASP A 81 10.46 -2.12 -10.88
N ILE A 82 9.23 -2.64 -10.84
CA ILE A 82 8.66 -3.42 -11.95
C ILE A 82 8.28 -2.55 -13.14
N PHE A 83 8.18 -1.22 -12.95
CA PHE A 83 7.80 -0.27 -14.00
C PHE A 83 9.00 0.34 -14.72
N GLY A 84 10.23 0.06 -14.28
CA GLY A 84 11.44 0.65 -14.82
C GLY A 84 11.85 1.97 -14.16
N ASN A 85 12.91 2.59 -14.68
CA ASN A 85 13.58 3.72 -14.03
C ASN A 85 13.19 5.09 -14.61
N ASP A 86 12.55 5.13 -15.77
CA ASP A 86 12.26 6.36 -16.51
C ASP A 86 10.87 6.95 -16.19
N ASN A 87 10.23 6.50 -15.11
CA ASN A 87 8.89 6.91 -14.71
C ASN A 87 8.91 8.24 -13.92
N ILE A 88 7.94 9.11 -14.20
CA ILE A 88 7.62 10.29 -13.41
C ILE A 88 6.62 9.89 -12.31
N VAL A 89 7.02 10.10 -11.05
CA VAL A 89 6.24 9.71 -9.87
C VAL A 89 5.54 10.93 -9.28
N LEU A 90 4.21 10.88 -9.21
CA LEU A 90 3.38 11.88 -8.55
C LEU A 90 3.07 11.48 -7.10
N VAL A 91 3.36 12.37 -6.16
CA VAL A 91 3.12 12.18 -4.73
C VAL A 91 2.34 13.37 -4.18
N THR A 92 1.32 13.14 -3.35
CA THR A 92 0.66 14.23 -2.62
C THR A 92 1.60 14.83 -1.58
N ASP A 93 1.64 16.15 -1.40
CA ASP A 93 2.47 16.80 -0.37
C ASP A 93 1.60 17.51 0.66
N PRO A 94 1.56 17.10 1.95
CA PRO A 94 2.43 16.11 2.59
C PRO A 94 1.98 14.64 2.42
N ALA A 95 2.95 13.72 2.44
CA ALA A 95 2.74 12.27 2.42
C ALA A 95 3.75 11.51 3.28
N TYR A 96 3.52 10.21 3.43
CA TYR A 96 4.43 9.28 4.09
C TYR A 96 5.81 9.29 3.38
N PRO A 97 6.92 9.54 4.09
CA PRO A 97 8.21 9.84 3.48
C PRO A 97 8.79 8.72 2.62
N VAL A 98 8.36 7.47 2.80
CA VAL A 98 8.87 6.33 2.02
C VAL A 98 8.59 6.48 0.54
N TYR A 99 7.45 7.06 0.15
CA TYR A 99 7.15 7.29 -1.27
C TYR A 99 8.19 8.24 -1.90
N VAL A 100 8.67 9.22 -1.14
CA VAL A 100 9.64 10.20 -1.62
C VAL A 100 11.06 9.62 -1.57
N ASP A 101 11.47 9.10 -0.42
CA ASP A 101 12.84 8.65 -0.17
C ASP A 101 13.21 7.46 -1.06
N SER A 102 12.33 6.47 -1.19
CA SER A 102 12.59 5.29 -2.02
C SER A 102 12.71 5.66 -3.51
N ASN A 103 11.90 6.59 -3.99
CA ASN A 103 11.98 7.03 -5.39
C ASN A 103 13.21 7.91 -5.65
N ARG A 104 13.55 8.83 -4.73
CA ARG A 104 14.79 9.65 -4.82
C ARG A 104 16.06 8.82 -4.77
N MET A 105 16.12 7.83 -3.89
CA MET A 105 17.27 6.94 -3.77
C MET A 105 17.52 6.13 -5.05
N ASN A 106 16.46 5.83 -5.80
CA ASN A 106 16.53 5.15 -7.09
C ASN A 106 16.66 6.11 -8.30
N GLY A 107 16.83 7.42 -8.05
CA GLY A 107 17.07 8.42 -9.09
C GLY A 107 15.84 8.76 -9.95
N ARG A 108 14.62 8.42 -9.50
CA ARG A 108 13.39 8.71 -10.23
C ARG A 108 12.98 10.17 -10.11
N GLU A 109 12.35 10.69 -11.15
CA GLU A 109 11.75 12.03 -11.12
C GLU A 109 10.48 12.02 -10.27
N ILE A 110 10.36 13.01 -9.38
CA ILE A 110 9.21 13.16 -8.49
C ILE A 110 8.61 14.54 -8.67
N ILE A 111 7.31 14.57 -8.87
CA ILE A 111 6.48 15.76 -8.89
C ILE A 111 5.45 15.68 -7.75
N PHE A 112 5.03 16.83 -7.27
CA PHE A 112 4.17 16.94 -6.10
C PHE A 112 2.79 17.49 -6.45
N ALA A 113 1.76 16.95 -5.80
CA ALA A 113 0.41 17.50 -5.79
C ALA A 113 0.13 18.12 -4.42
N ASP A 114 0.06 19.46 -4.37
CA ASP A 114 -0.03 20.20 -3.12
C ASP A 114 -1.35 19.93 -2.38
N SER A 115 -1.23 19.41 -1.15
CA SER A 115 -2.30 19.18 -0.19
C SER A 115 -2.13 20.15 0.97
N ASN A 116 -3.10 21.04 1.16
CA ASN A 116 -3.01 22.12 2.15
C ASN A 116 -4.34 22.31 2.87
N GLU A 117 -4.37 23.18 3.88
CA GLU A 117 -5.59 23.41 4.66
C GLU A 117 -6.77 23.89 3.80
N GLU A 118 -6.53 24.69 2.75
CA GLU A 118 -7.57 25.23 1.88
C GLU A 118 -8.29 24.14 1.08
N ASN A 119 -7.58 23.08 0.67
CA ASN A 119 -8.16 21.92 -0.01
C ASN A 119 -8.46 20.74 0.94
N GLY A 120 -8.38 20.96 2.25
CA GLY A 120 -8.61 19.91 3.26
C GLY A 120 -7.57 18.80 3.23
N PHE A 121 -6.37 19.08 2.74
CA PHE A 121 -5.28 18.14 2.49
C PHE A 121 -5.64 17.02 1.49
N LEU A 122 -6.52 17.32 0.54
CA LEU A 122 -6.98 16.38 -0.50
C LEU A 122 -6.67 16.97 -1.87
N ALA A 123 -5.40 16.88 -2.29
CA ALA A 123 -5.00 17.28 -3.63
C ALA A 123 -5.82 16.56 -4.72
N MET A 124 -6.03 17.25 -5.83
CA MET A 124 -6.69 16.71 -7.02
C MET A 124 -5.70 16.69 -8.19
N PRO A 125 -5.85 15.79 -9.17
CA PRO A 125 -4.93 15.72 -10.30
C PRO A 125 -5.06 16.97 -11.18
N ASP A 126 -3.92 17.49 -11.66
CA ASP A 126 -3.86 18.51 -12.71
C ASP A 126 -3.71 17.82 -14.07
N GLU A 127 -4.66 18.05 -14.99
CA GLU A 127 -4.61 17.47 -16.34
C GLU A 127 -3.43 17.94 -17.19
N ASN A 128 -2.77 19.05 -16.81
CA ASN A 128 -1.60 19.58 -17.51
C ASN A 128 -0.28 18.96 -17.02
N VAL A 129 -0.34 18.15 -15.97
CA VAL A 129 0.80 17.48 -15.37
C VAL A 129 0.78 16.01 -15.79
N HIS A 130 1.88 15.52 -16.35
CA HIS A 130 2.03 14.10 -16.71
C HIS A 130 2.65 13.31 -15.55
N ALA A 131 2.12 12.13 -15.27
CA ALA A 131 2.66 11.19 -14.29
C ALA A 131 2.48 9.75 -14.80
N ASP A 132 3.47 8.89 -14.59
CA ASP A 132 3.39 7.47 -14.93
C ASP A 132 2.92 6.65 -13.72
N LEU A 133 3.35 7.06 -12.52
CA LEU A 133 3.03 6.40 -11.25
C LEU A 133 2.49 7.44 -10.26
N ILE A 134 1.44 7.11 -9.52
CA ILE A 134 0.78 8.03 -8.58
C ILE A 134 0.65 7.34 -7.23
N TYR A 135 1.20 7.93 -6.17
CA TYR A 135 0.93 7.50 -4.80
C TYR A 135 -0.27 8.25 -4.25
N LEU A 136 -1.28 7.49 -3.79
CA LEU A 136 -2.39 8.02 -3.01
C LEU A 136 -2.48 7.24 -1.69
N CYS A 137 -2.57 7.96 -0.57
CA CYS A 137 -2.77 7.39 0.75
C CYS A 137 -4.08 7.92 1.33
N SER A 138 -4.98 7.03 1.73
CA SER A 138 -6.29 7.43 2.26
C SER A 138 -6.85 6.36 3.22
N PRO A 139 -6.93 6.65 4.54
CA PRO A 139 -6.60 7.93 5.18
C PRO A 139 -5.13 8.33 5.05
N ASN A 140 -4.86 9.60 4.73
CA ASN A 140 -3.50 10.07 4.45
C ASN A 140 -2.65 10.12 5.72
N ASN A 141 -1.44 9.57 5.70
CA ASN A 141 -0.38 9.86 6.66
C ASN A 141 0.52 10.97 6.07
N PRO A 142 0.60 12.18 6.67
CA PRO A 142 0.38 12.47 8.09
C PRO A 142 -0.92 13.19 8.46
N THR A 143 -1.75 13.57 7.49
CA THR A 143 -2.83 14.55 7.71
C THR A 143 -4.12 13.97 8.30
N GLY A 144 -4.32 12.66 8.18
CA GLY A 144 -5.57 11.97 8.50
C GLY A 144 -6.70 12.22 7.50
N ALA A 145 -6.46 12.98 6.43
CA ALA A 145 -7.47 13.32 5.44
C ALA A 145 -7.93 12.08 4.66
N VAL A 146 -9.22 12.02 4.30
CA VAL A 146 -9.83 10.87 3.62
C VAL A 146 -10.47 11.35 2.33
N TYR A 147 -10.05 10.78 1.19
CA TYR A 147 -10.70 11.06 -0.08
C TYR A 147 -12.12 10.51 -0.11
N THR A 148 -13.06 11.28 -0.65
CA THR A 148 -14.39 10.78 -0.97
C THR A 148 -14.36 9.90 -2.21
N LYS A 149 -15.42 9.12 -2.41
CA LYS A 149 -15.60 8.31 -3.61
C LYS A 149 -15.55 9.15 -4.89
N GLU A 150 -16.13 10.35 -4.85
CA GLU A 150 -16.16 11.27 -5.99
C GLU A 150 -14.76 11.80 -6.31
N GLN A 151 -13.96 12.12 -5.29
CA GLN A 151 -12.58 12.56 -5.49
C GLN A 151 -11.70 11.42 -6.02
N LEU A 152 -11.82 10.21 -5.46
CA LEU A 152 -11.11 9.03 -5.99
C LEU A 152 -11.50 8.75 -7.44
N LYS A 153 -12.77 8.97 -7.82
CA LYS A 153 -13.20 8.83 -9.21
C LYS A 153 -12.44 9.78 -10.15
N VAL A 154 -12.19 11.02 -9.74
CA VAL A 154 -11.41 11.98 -10.55
C VAL A 154 -9.97 11.49 -10.76
N TRP A 155 -9.33 10.98 -9.70
CA TRP A 155 -8.00 10.36 -9.80
C TRP A 155 -7.98 9.15 -10.74
N ILE A 156 -8.98 8.26 -10.64
CA ILE A 156 -9.12 7.10 -11.53
C ILE A 156 -9.32 7.53 -12.98
N ASP A 157 -10.16 8.54 -13.23
CA ASP A 157 -10.43 9.04 -14.58
C ASP A 157 -9.16 9.70 -15.18
N TYR A 158 -8.40 10.46 -14.39
CA TYR A 158 -7.09 10.98 -14.76
C TYR A 158 -6.10 9.86 -15.11
N ALA A 159 -5.97 8.84 -14.26
CA ALA A 159 -5.01 7.76 -14.46
C ALA A 159 -5.32 6.96 -15.75
N LYS A 160 -6.60 6.68 -16.01
CA LYS A 160 -7.05 6.04 -17.25
C LYS A 160 -6.76 6.89 -18.49
N LYS A 161 -6.98 8.20 -18.42
CA LYS A 161 -6.73 9.13 -19.54
C LYS A 161 -5.24 9.25 -19.88
N ASN A 162 -4.37 9.19 -18.87
CA ASN A 162 -2.93 9.40 -19.02
C ASN A 162 -2.11 8.11 -19.04
N ASN A 163 -2.75 6.93 -18.99
CA ASN A 163 -2.08 5.63 -18.87
C ASN A 163 -1.14 5.56 -17.66
N ALA A 164 -1.57 6.14 -16.54
CA ALA A 164 -0.84 6.12 -15.27
C ALA A 164 -1.31 4.98 -14.36
N VAL A 165 -0.44 4.53 -13.47
CA VAL A 165 -0.75 3.52 -12.44
C VAL A 165 -0.88 4.20 -11.08
N ILE A 166 -1.99 3.92 -10.39
CA ILE A 166 -2.19 4.36 -9.00
C ILE A 166 -1.68 3.28 -8.06
N ILE A 167 -0.73 3.64 -7.21
CA ILE A 167 -0.30 2.88 -6.04
C ILE A 167 -1.09 3.43 -4.85
N PHE A 168 -2.13 2.69 -4.43
CA PHE A 168 -3.03 3.11 -3.37
C PHE A 168 -2.61 2.47 -2.04
N ASP A 169 -2.10 3.29 -1.12
CA ASP A 169 -1.76 2.88 0.23
C ASP A 169 -2.98 3.03 1.16
N SER A 170 -3.48 1.89 1.63
CA SER A 170 -4.64 1.77 2.51
C SER A 170 -4.28 1.22 3.90
N ALA A 171 -3.05 1.46 4.37
CA ALA A 171 -2.57 1.03 5.69
C ALA A 171 -3.34 1.65 6.87
#